data_AF-W2PZA8-F1
#
_entry.id   AF-W2PZA8-F1
#
_cell.length_a   1.000
_cell.length_b   1.000
_cell.length_c   1.000
_cell.angle_alpha   90.00
_cell.angle_beta   90.00
_cell.angle_gamma   90.00
#
_symmetry.space_group_name_H-M   'P 1'
#
loop_
_entity.id
_entity.type
_entity.pdbx_description
1 polymer ?
#
loop_
_entity_poly.entity_id
_entity_poly.type
_entity_poly.pdbx_seq_one_letter_code
_entity_poly.pdbx_strand_id
1 'polypeptide(L)'
;MPFALPDGVDTVRPRKWCEVTYAWLETLHKEKGESLDIHIVPGVDVSAVGAPQVIHPYWAHCVENFRLLSQEEAAEVSPGATHGFALDTIIYNPKPFMLWLHEEIQKLGGTLKQRRVNALDEEECDLLVNCSGLAAKELAGDGTMFPIRGQIINVYNPKLKELKMSVDKDGEYAYVIPRPNGDVVLGGTVQKHNWTAENNDSDVDGVWERCCRLWPEVRNSKVIAKMAGLRPGRTGGVRLEVQAAPTKRGAVLIHNYGHGGSGHTLHWGCAQEVVELAKQRFPVGLTSKL
;
A
#
# COMPACT_ATOMS: atom_id res chain seq x y z
N MET A 1 8.15 5.58 1.51
CA MET A 1 8.57 4.25 1.02
C MET A 1 9.84 3.88 1.75
N PRO A 2 9.85 2.75 2.46
CA PRO A 2 10.31 1.49 1.87
C PRO A 2 9.23 0.41 2.01
N PHE A 3 9.22 -0.52 1.07
CA PHE A 3 8.25 -1.61 1.03
C PHE A 3 8.56 -2.64 2.12
N ALA A 4 7.52 -3.17 2.76
CA ALA A 4 7.61 -4.47 3.41
C ALA A 4 7.33 -5.56 2.36
N LEU A 5 8.32 -5.83 1.50
CA LEU A 5 8.33 -7.13 0.82
C LEU A 5 8.73 -8.19 1.86
N PRO A 6 8.16 -9.41 1.80
CA PRO A 6 8.65 -10.49 2.64
C PRO A 6 10.15 -10.72 2.39
N ASP A 7 10.89 -11.09 3.43
CA ASP A 7 12.30 -11.44 3.28
C ASP A 7 12.48 -12.58 2.27
N GLY A 8 13.57 -12.52 1.48
CA GLY A 8 13.92 -13.56 0.51
C GLY A 8 13.09 -13.59 -0.78
N VAL A 9 12.31 -12.55 -1.06
CA VAL A 9 11.54 -12.41 -2.32
C VAL A 9 12.37 -11.68 -3.38
N ASP A 10 12.24 -12.10 -4.65
CA ASP A 10 12.80 -11.37 -5.78
C ASP A 10 12.26 -9.94 -5.84
N THR A 11 13.17 -8.98 -5.70
CA THR A 11 12.85 -7.55 -5.66
C THR A 11 12.80 -6.90 -7.03
N VAL A 12 13.22 -7.58 -8.11
CA VAL A 12 13.35 -6.98 -9.44
C VAL A 12 12.00 -6.47 -9.97
N ARG A 13 10.96 -7.32 -9.98
CA ARG A 13 9.62 -6.94 -10.45
C ARG A 13 8.95 -5.89 -9.54
N PRO A 14 8.90 -6.08 -8.21
CA PRO A 14 8.38 -5.05 -7.30
C PRO A 14 9.06 -3.69 -7.43
N ARG A 15 10.37 -3.66 -7.64
CA ARG A 15 11.10 -2.42 -7.89
C ARG A 15 10.60 -1.72 -9.16
N LYS A 16 10.46 -2.43 -10.27
CA LYS A 16 9.91 -1.84 -11.50
C LYS A 16 8.49 -1.32 -11.29
N TRP A 17 7.63 -2.08 -10.61
CA TRP A 17 6.24 -1.65 -10.36
C TRP A 17 6.17 -0.40 -9.50
N CYS A 18 7.03 -0.30 -8.49
CA CYS A 18 7.22 0.88 -7.66
C CYS A 18 7.54 2.11 -8.50
N GLU A 19 8.63 2.03 -9.28
CA GLU A 19 9.12 3.15 -10.10
C GLU A 19 8.03 3.63 -11.07
N VAL A 20 7.35 2.69 -11.74
CA VAL A 20 6.22 3.00 -12.64
C VAL A 20 5.04 3.62 -11.90
N THR A 21 4.72 3.13 -10.71
CA THR A 21 3.60 3.68 -9.91
C THR A 21 3.91 5.07 -9.42
N TYR A 22 5.13 5.32 -8.94
CA TYR A 22 5.52 6.63 -8.45
C TYR A 22 5.49 7.68 -9.57
N ALA A 23 6.12 7.37 -10.72
CA ALA A 23 6.11 8.27 -11.87
C ALA A 23 4.69 8.60 -12.34
N TRP A 24 3.78 7.61 -12.34
CA TRP A 24 2.38 7.84 -12.68
C TRP A 24 1.65 8.73 -11.66
N LEU A 25 1.89 8.51 -10.36
CA LEU A 25 1.33 9.36 -9.31
C LEU A 25 1.87 10.79 -9.35
N GLU A 26 3.14 11.00 -9.75
CA GLU A 26 3.69 12.34 -9.96
C GLU A 26 2.98 13.08 -11.09
N THR A 27 2.73 12.41 -12.22
CA THR A 27 1.93 12.97 -13.31
C THR A 27 0.52 13.29 -12.84
N LEU A 28 -0.12 12.36 -12.14
CA LEU A 28 -1.48 12.55 -11.63
C LEU A 28 -1.56 13.68 -10.60
N HIS A 29 -0.56 13.83 -9.74
CA HIS A 29 -0.45 14.95 -8.80
C HIS A 29 -0.37 16.29 -9.53
N LYS A 30 0.45 16.38 -10.58
CA LYS A 30 0.58 17.62 -11.39
C LYS A 30 -0.73 17.98 -12.10
N GLU A 31 -1.48 16.98 -12.56
CA GLU A 31 -2.72 17.20 -13.33
C GLU A 31 -3.97 17.38 -12.45
N LYS A 32 -4.04 16.68 -11.32
CA LYS A 32 -5.27 16.50 -10.51
C LYS A 32 -5.03 16.49 -9.01
N GLY A 33 -3.87 16.95 -8.53
CA GLY A 33 -3.48 16.83 -7.12
C GLY A 33 -4.49 17.43 -6.15
N GLU A 34 -4.99 18.62 -6.43
CA GLU A 34 -5.98 19.30 -5.60
C GLU A 34 -7.33 18.57 -5.56
N SER A 35 -7.82 18.07 -6.71
CA SER A 35 -9.13 17.43 -6.80
C SER A 35 -9.15 15.99 -6.30
N LEU A 36 -8.01 15.31 -6.29
CA LEU A 36 -7.87 13.91 -5.87
C LEU A 36 -7.25 13.75 -4.47
N ASP A 37 -7.06 14.85 -3.74
CA ASP A 37 -6.35 14.85 -2.46
C ASP A 37 -5.00 14.11 -2.58
N ILE A 38 -4.14 14.54 -3.50
CA ILE A 38 -2.77 14.05 -3.67
C ILE A 38 -1.80 15.21 -3.41
N HIS A 39 -0.89 15.05 -2.46
CA HIS A 39 0.14 16.06 -2.15
C HIS A 39 1.52 15.46 -1.91
N ILE A 40 2.55 16.29 -2.02
CA ILE A 40 3.91 15.97 -1.60
C ILE A 40 4.06 16.34 -0.13
N VAL A 41 4.60 15.41 0.66
CA VAL A 41 4.77 15.54 2.10
C VAL A 41 6.22 15.28 2.47
N PRO A 42 6.89 16.23 3.14
CA PRO A 42 8.21 16.00 3.72
C PRO A 42 8.11 15.00 4.86
N GLY A 43 9.09 14.12 4.98
CA GLY A 43 9.02 13.02 5.90
C GLY A 43 10.35 12.46 6.36
N VAL A 44 10.27 11.75 7.48
CA VAL A 44 11.37 11.03 8.11
C VAL A 44 10.94 9.62 8.46
N ASP A 45 11.86 8.67 8.28
CA ASP A 45 11.72 7.29 8.71
C ASP A 45 12.99 6.89 9.48
N VAL A 46 12.82 6.56 10.76
CA VAL A 46 13.93 6.29 11.67
C VAL A 46 13.78 4.95 12.35
N SER A 47 14.89 4.31 12.71
CA SER A 47 14.88 2.99 13.33
C SER A 47 15.91 2.89 14.45
N ALA A 48 15.53 2.22 15.53
CA ALA A 48 16.42 1.78 16.60
C ALA A 48 16.94 0.35 16.39
N VAL A 49 16.42 -0.38 15.40
CA VAL A 49 16.74 -1.78 15.11
C VAL A 49 17.43 -1.94 13.77
N GLY A 50 18.35 -2.91 13.68
CA GLY A 50 19.12 -3.15 12.48
C GLY A 50 20.33 -2.23 12.34
N ALA A 51 21.11 -2.45 11.28
CA ALA A 51 22.27 -1.63 10.98
C ALA A 51 21.86 -0.41 10.12
N PRO A 52 22.55 0.74 10.28
CA PRO A 52 22.35 1.88 9.40
C PRO A 52 22.47 1.48 7.93
N GLN A 53 21.55 1.98 7.10
CA GLN A 53 21.69 1.84 5.67
C GLN A 53 22.87 2.69 5.21
N VAL A 54 23.95 2.02 4.80
CA VAL A 54 25.17 2.66 4.30
C VAL A 54 25.17 2.81 2.77
N ILE A 55 24.16 2.27 2.09
CA ILE A 55 23.98 2.34 0.64
C ILE A 55 22.67 3.05 0.34
N HIS A 56 22.69 3.89 -0.67
CA HIS A 56 21.51 4.56 -1.20
C HIS A 56 20.43 3.53 -1.58
N PRO A 57 19.21 3.59 -1.01
CA PRO A 57 18.15 2.65 -1.33
C PRO A 57 17.82 2.67 -2.82
N TYR A 58 17.44 1.52 -3.37
CA TYR A 58 17.13 1.43 -4.80
C TYR A 58 16.00 2.36 -5.22
N TRP A 59 15.06 2.69 -4.33
CA TRP A 59 13.89 3.53 -4.58
C TRP A 59 14.14 5.01 -4.31
N ALA A 60 15.28 5.39 -3.71
CA ALA A 60 15.49 6.76 -3.26
C ALA A 60 15.64 7.76 -4.43
N HIS A 61 15.93 7.27 -5.64
CA HIS A 61 15.89 8.10 -6.87
C HIS A 61 14.47 8.45 -7.33
N CYS A 62 13.44 7.77 -6.81
CA CYS A 62 12.06 8.07 -7.14
C CYS A 62 11.54 9.28 -6.35
N VAL A 63 12.07 9.55 -5.16
CA VAL A 63 11.54 10.56 -4.23
C VAL A 63 12.37 11.84 -4.27
N GLU A 64 11.81 12.94 -3.78
CA GLU A 64 12.50 14.22 -3.71
C GLU A 64 13.22 14.37 -2.37
N ASN A 65 14.25 15.22 -2.33
CA ASN A 65 14.99 15.61 -1.12
C ASN A 65 15.49 14.44 -0.24
N PHE A 66 15.78 13.29 -0.86
CA PHE A 66 16.29 12.13 -0.13
C PHE A 66 17.66 12.41 0.48
N ARG A 67 17.81 12.09 1.76
CA ARG A 67 19.12 12.03 2.43
C ARG A 67 19.10 11.06 3.59
N LEU A 68 20.26 10.48 3.89
CA LEU A 68 20.47 9.76 5.15
C LEU A 68 20.54 10.78 6.31
N LEU A 69 20.02 10.39 7.47
CA LEU A 69 20.12 11.17 8.70
C LEU A 69 21.39 10.80 9.46
N SER A 70 21.99 11.78 10.15
CA SER A 70 22.97 11.48 11.19
C SER A 70 22.30 10.74 12.37
N GLN A 71 23.10 10.12 13.23
CA GLN A 71 22.57 9.45 14.42
C GLN A 71 21.87 10.47 15.35
N GLU A 72 22.42 11.68 15.47
CA GLU A 72 21.84 12.77 16.26
C GLU A 72 20.50 13.20 15.68
N GLU A 73 20.42 13.45 14.37
CA GLU A 73 19.16 13.81 13.69
C GLU A 73 18.09 12.71 13.87
N ALA A 74 18.48 11.43 13.74
CA ALA A 74 17.55 10.32 13.95
C ALA A 74 17.03 10.26 15.39
N ALA A 75 17.92 10.46 16.38
CA ALA A 75 17.56 10.45 17.79
C ALA A 75 16.68 11.65 18.20
N GLU A 76 16.80 12.80 17.51
CA GLU A 76 15.90 13.94 17.67
C GLU A 76 14.46 13.62 17.20
N VAL A 77 14.32 12.82 16.13
CA VAL A 77 13.01 12.38 15.63
C VAL A 77 12.36 11.39 16.58
N SER A 78 13.11 10.38 17.01
CA SER A 78 12.62 9.36 17.95
C SER A 78 13.74 8.95 18.90
N PRO A 79 13.60 9.19 20.22
CA PRO A 79 14.62 8.80 21.19
C PRO A 79 15.01 7.32 21.07
N GLY A 80 16.32 7.07 20.91
CA GLY A 80 16.88 5.73 20.73
C GLY A 80 17.00 5.25 19.28
N ALA A 81 16.47 5.99 18.31
CA ALA A 81 16.76 5.72 16.90
C ALA A 81 18.26 5.92 16.62
N THR A 82 18.84 5.01 15.84
CA THR A 82 20.27 4.98 15.53
C THR A 82 20.57 5.37 14.09
N HIS A 83 19.55 5.34 13.22
CA HIS A 83 19.65 5.67 11.80
C HIS A 83 18.28 6.01 11.24
N GLY A 84 18.28 6.58 10.04
CA GLY A 84 17.08 6.86 9.29
C GLY A 84 17.39 7.64 8.01
N PHE A 85 16.33 8.09 7.35
CA PHE A 85 16.42 8.96 6.19
C PHE A 85 15.29 9.99 6.21
N ALA A 86 15.53 11.12 5.54
CA ALA A 86 14.51 12.08 5.16
C ALA A 86 14.19 11.93 3.67
N LEU A 87 12.95 12.23 3.31
CA LEU A 87 12.47 12.28 1.93
C LEU A 87 11.20 13.12 1.83
N ASP A 88 10.91 13.61 0.63
CA ASP A 88 9.61 14.17 0.28
C ASP A 88 8.88 13.16 -0.61
N THR A 89 7.66 12.80 -0.25
CA THR A 89 6.93 11.71 -0.91
C THR A 89 5.47 12.01 -1.13
N ILE A 90 4.86 11.31 -2.09
CA ILE A 90 3.44 11.44 -2.41
C ILE A 90 2.61 10.75 -1.33
N ILE A 91 1.70 11.50 -0.72
CA ILE A 91 0.60 10.98 0.10
C ILE A 91 -0.72 11.36 -0.56
N TYR A 92 -1.69 10.46 -0.52
CA TYR A 92 -3.02 10.75 -1.00
C TYR A 92 -4.11 10.13 -0.14
N ASN A 93 -5.32 10.66 -0.26
CA ASN A 93 -6.51 10.09 0.36
C ASN A 93 -7.08 8.96 -0.52
N PRO A 94 -7.14 7.70 -0.04
CA PRO A 94 -7.64 6.59 -0.85
C PRO A 94 -9.11 6.76 -1.27
N LYS A 95 -9.94 7.44 -0.49
CA LYS A 95 -11.38 7.55 -0.77
C LYS A 95 -11.69 8.33 -2.05
N PRO A 96 -11.29 9.61 -2.20
CA PRO A 96 -11.51 10.34 -3.45
C PRO A 96 -10.78 9.69 -4.63
N PHE A 97 -9.57 9.16 -4.41
CA PHE A 97 -8.82 8.46 -5.44
C PHE A 97 -9.59 7.24 -6.01
N MET A 98 -10.17 6.40 -5.15
CA MET A 98 -10.94 5.23 -5.59
C MET A 98 -12.26 5.62 -6.27
N LEU A 99 -12.94 6.67 -5.79
CA LEU A 99 -14.15 7.19 -6.45
C LEU A 99 -13.83 7.69 -7.87
N TRP A 100 -12.73 8.43 -8.02
CA TRP A 100 -12.26 8.88 -9.32
C TRP A 100 -11.95 7.70 -10.25
N LEU A 101 -11.23 6.67 -9.79
CA LEU A 101 -10.97 5.47 -10.59
C LEU A 101 -12.26 4.78 -11.07
N HIS A 102 -13.30 4.73 -10.23
CA HIS A 102 -14.60 4.18 -10.61
C HIS A 102 -15.25 5.00 -11.74
N GLU A 103 -15.21 6.33 -11.63
CA GLU A 103 -15.73 7.22 -12.67
C GLU A 103 -14.95 7.09 -13.99
N GLU A 104 -13.62 6.98 -13.94
CA GLU A 104 -12.80 6.81 -15.14
C GLU A 104 -13.12 5.49 -15.85
N ILE A 105 -13.31 4.40 -15.09
CA ILE A 105 -13.76 3.11 -15.65
C ILE A 105 -15.09 3.29 -16.40
N GLN A 106 -16.06 3.99 -15.81
CA GLN A 106 -17.37 4.22 -16.42
C GLN A 106 -17.29 5.13 -17.67
N LYS A 107 -16.47 6.18 -17.63
CA LYS A 107 -16.24 7.08 -18.79
C LYS A 107 -15.63 6.33 -19.97
N LEU A 108 -14.80 5.32 -19.70
CA LEU A 108 -14.20 4.44 -20.70
C LEU A 108 -15.15 3.31 -21.16
N GLY A 109 -16.42 3.31 -20.72
CA GLY A 109 -17.42 2.32 -21.10
C GLY A 109 -17.42 1.05 -20.22
N GLY A 110 -16.60 1.00 -19.17
CA GLY A 110 -16.60 -0.10 -18.22
C GLY A 110 -17.85 -0.11 -17.34
N THR A 111 -18.26 -1.30 -16.88
CA THR A 111 -19.39 -1.46 -15.96
C THR A 111 -18.95 -2.03 -14.63
N LEU A 112 -19.62 -1.61 -13.55
CA LEU A 112 -19.39 -2.11 -12.20
C LEU A 112 -20.61 -2.92 -11.75
N LYS A 113 -20.37 -4.15 -11.32
CA LYS A 113 -21.43 -5.06 -10.83
C LYS A 113 -21.10 -5.52 -9.42
N GLN A 114 -21.95 -5.20 -8.46
CA GLN A 114 -21.84 -5.73 -7.10
C GLN A 114 -22.39 -7.16 -7.07
N ARG A 115 -21.50 -8.15 -6.97
CA ARG A 115 -21.85 -9.57 -6.83
C ARG A 115 -20.76 -10.33 -6.08
N ARG A 116 -21.12 -11.47 -5.50
CA ARG A 116 -20.15 -12.42 -4.94
C ARG A 116 -19.69 -13.39 -6.03
N VAL A 117 -18.38 -13.47 -6.24
CA VAL A 117 -17.75 -14.54 -7.04
C VAL A 117 -17.46 -15.69 -6.09
N ASN A 118 -17.99 -16.89 -6.38
CA ASN A 118 -17.74 -18.08 -5.56
C ASN A 118 -16.64 -18.98 -6.17
N ALA A 119 -16.48 -18.97 -7.50
CA ALA A 119 -15.46 -19.72 -8.20
C ALA A 119 -15.01 -18.95 -9.45
N LEU A 120 -13.69 -18.76 -9.62
CA LEU A 120 -13.14 -18.14 -10.83
C LEU A 120 -13.43 -18.96 -12.08
N ASP A 121 -13.56 -20.28 -11.92
CA ASP A 121 -13.82 -21.23 -12.99
C ASP A 121 -15.20 -21.10 -13.64
N GLU A 122 -16.16 -20.48 -12.94
CA GLU A 122 -17.56 -20.37 -13.37
C GLU A 122 -17.83 -19.07 -14.13
N GLU A 123 -16.85 -18.16 -14.19
CA GLU A 123 -16.99 -16.86 -14.83
C GLU A 123 -16.98 -16.97 -16.36
N GLU A 124 -18.00 -16.38 -16.99
CA GLU A 124 -18.19 -16.39 -18.44
C GLU A 124 -17.56 -15.13 -19.07
N CYS A 125 -16.28 -15.22 -19.42
CA CYS A 125 -15.55 -14.17 -20.13
C CYS A 125 -14.38 -14.76 -20.93
N ASP A 126 -13.76 -13.97 -21.80
CA ASP A 126 -12.56 -14.39 -22.55
C ASP A 126 -11.27 -14.19 -21.73
N LEU A 127 -11.26 -13.16 -20.88
CA LEU A 127 -10.16 -12.80 -19.99
C LEU A 127 -10.70 -12.50 -18.60
N LEU A 128 -10.12 -13.13 -17.58
CA LEU A 128 -10.41 -12.90 -16.17
C LEU A 128 -9.15 -12.43 -15.46
N VAL A 129 -9.21 -11.27 -14.79
CA VAL A 129 -8.12 -10.79 -13.94
C VAL A 129 -8.53 -10.95 -12.47
N ASN A 130 -7.85 -11.84 -11.76
CA ASN A 130 -8.08 -12.10 -10.34
C ASN A 130 -7.30 -11.10 -9.46
N CYS A 131 -7.98 -10.05 -9.01
CA CYS A 131 -7.50 -9.05 -8.06
C CYS A 131 -8.10 -9.21 -6.65
N SER A 132 -8.44 -10.43 -6.23
CA SER A 132 -9.27 -10.70 -5.04
C SER A 132 -8.57 -10.56 -3.68
N GLY A 133 -7.30 -10.15 -3.63
CA GLY A 133 -6.57 -9.94 -2.38
C GLY A 133 -6.52 -11.21 -1.53
N LEU A 134 -6.94 -11.12 -0.26
CA LEU A 134 -6.95 -12.27 0.67
C LEU A 134 -7.88 -13.41 0.21
N ALA A 135 -8.95 -13.09 -0.53
CA ALA A 135 -9.88 -14.11 -1.02
C ALA A 135 -9.25 -15.05 -2.05
N ALA A 136 -8.06 -14.73 -2.59
CA ALA A 136 -7.30 -15.65 -3.43
C ALA A 136 -6.92 -16.96 -2.72
N LYS A 137 -6.89 -16.96 -1.37
CA LYS A 137 -6.74 -18.19 -0.58
C LYS A 137 -7.79 -19.24 -0.96
N GLU A 138 -9.04 -18.80 -1.09
CA GLU A 138 -10.18 -19.65 -1.43
C GLU A 138 -10.38 -19.72 -2.95
N LEU A 139 -10.42 -18.57 -3.63
CA LEU A 139 -10.76 -18.47 -5.04
C LEU A 139 -9.71 -19.03 -5.99
N ALA A 140 -8.43 -18.99 -5.62
CA ALA A 140 -7.32 -19.49 -6.42
C ALA A 140 -6.59 -20.68 -5.76
N GLY A 141 -7.11 -21.20 -4.64
CA GLY A 141 -6.49 -22.28 -3.87
C GLY A 141 -5.10 -21.92 -3.32
N ASP A 142 -4.80 -20.63 -3.15
CA ASP A 142 -3.48 -20.19 -2.75
C ASP A 142 -3.28 -20.28 -1.23
N GLY A 143 -2.85 -21.46 -0.77
CA GLY A 143 -2.58 -21.73 0.64
C GLY A 143 -1.50 -20.85 1.27
N THR A 144 -0.71 -20.12 0.46
CA THR A 144 0.36 -19.23 0.92
C THR A 144 -0.13 -17.84 1.32
N MET A 145 -1.42 -17.55 1.12
CA MET A 145 -2.06 -16.30 1.55
C MET A 145 -2.33 -16.27 3.06
N PHE A 146 -2.02 -15.14 3.69
CA PHE A 146 -2.28 -14.87 5.10
C PHE A 146 -2.54 -13.38 5.37
N PRO A 147 -3.38 -13.03 6.37
CA PRO A 147 -3.59 -11.64 6.74
C PRO A 147 -2.39 -11.11 7.52
N ILE A 148 -2.10 -9.83 7.30
CA ILE A 148 -1.25 -9.04 8.19
C ILE A 148 -2.14 -7.93 8.74
N ARG A 149 -2.69 -8.16 9.93
CA ARG A 149 -3.61 -7.21 10.57
C ARG A 149 -2.85 -5.95 10.97
N GLY A 150 -3.48 -4.80 10.72
CA GLY A 150 -3.02 -3.49 11.15
C GLY A 150 -4.13 -2.69 11.79
N GLN A 151 -3.90 -2.27 13.03
CA GLN A 151 -4.72 -1.30 13.75
C GLN A 151 -4.24 0.11 13.42
N ILE A 152 -5.19 1.01 13.12
CA ILE A 152 -4.95 2.44 12.91
C ILE A 152 -5.97 3.29 13.68
N ILE A 153 -5.61 4.55 13.89
CA ILE A 153 -6.49 5.60 14.39
C ILE A 153 -6.50 6.73 13.36
N ASN A 154 -7.68 7.13 12.93
CA ASN A 154 -7.86 8.30 12.09
C ASN A 154 -8.17 9.50 12.97
N VAL A 155 -7.43 10.60 12.80
CA VAL A 155 -7.59 11.81 13.60
C VAL A 155 -7.62 13.06 12.70
N TYR A 156 -8.21 14.14 13.22
CA TYR A 156 -8.13 15.45 12.59
C TYR A 156 -7.11 16.31 13.33
N ASN A 157 -6.07 16.76 12.63
CA ASN A 157 -5.11 17.74 13.11
C ASN A 157 -4.35 18.42 11.95
N PRO A 158 -4.71 19.65 11.55
CA PRO A 158 -4.09 20.33 10.41
C PRO A 158 -2.66 20.85 10.68
N LYS A 159 -2.14 20.71 11.91
CA LYS A 159 -0.76 21.08 12.24
C LYS A 159 0.24 19.95 11.99
N LEU A 160 -0.23 18.70 11.92
CA LEU A 160 0.62 17.57 11.56
C LEU A 160 0.76 17.58 10.04
N LYS A 161 1.90 18.09 9.55
CA LYS A 161 2.14 18.31 8.11
C LYS A 161 3.33 17.52 7.55
N GLU A 162 4.00 16.74 8.40
CA GLU A 162 5.13 15.92 8.03
C GLU A 162 4.77 14.44 8.17
N LEU A 163 5.33 13.60 7.30
CA LEU A 163 5.31 12.17 7.50
C LEU A 163 6.35 11.81 8.57
N LYS A 164 5.95 11.13 9.63
CA LYS A 164 6.90 10.57 10.60
C LYS A 164 6.70 9.08 10.71
N MET A 165 7.79 8.32 10.61
CA MET A 165 7.81 6.88 10.81
C MET A 165 8.93 6.53 11.77
N SER A 166 8.69 5.56 12.64
CA SER A 166 9.70 5.05 13.56
C SER A 166 9.52 3.57 13.84
N VAL A 167 10.64 2.87 14.02
CA VAL A 167 10.69 1.54 14.65
C VAL A 167 11.50 1.64 15.93
N ASP A 168 10.88 1.32 17.05
CA ASP A 168 11.58 1.34 18.34
C ASP A 168 12.43 0.08 18.56
N LYS A 169 13.17 0.05 19.67
CA LYS A 169 14.10 -1.03 20.04
C LYS A 169 13.41 -2.39 20.21
N ASP A 170 12.11 -2.38 20.51
CA ASP A 170 11.31 -3.58 20.73
C ASP A 170 10.69 -4.07 19.39
N GLY A 171 10.97 -3.36 18.29
CA GLY A 171 10.47 -3.65 16.95
C GLY A 171 9.06 -3.13 16.69
N GLU A 172 8.52 -2.28 17.57
CA GLU A 172 7.18 -1.73 17.43
C GLU A 172 7.18 -0.54 16.46
N TYR A 173 6.21 -0.54 15.55
CA TYR A 173 6.06 0.47 14.53
C TYR A 173 5.17 1.63 15.00
N ALA A 174 5.57 2.85 14.65
CA ALA A 174 4.73 4.03 14.73
C ALA A 174 4.84 4.85 13.44
N TYR A 175 3.72 5.36 12.95
CA TYR A 175 3.67 6.28 11.82
C TYR A 175 2.56 7.31 11.99
N VAL A 176 2.86 8.54 11.57
CA VAL A 176 1.94 9.67 11.47
C VAL A 176 1.94 10.10 10.01
N ILE A 177 0.84 9.83 9.31
CA ILE A 177 0.71 10.06 7.87
C ILE A 177 -0.35 11.16 7.67
N PRO A 178 0.07 12.41 7.42
CA PRO A 178 -0.87 13.49 7.17
C PRO A 178 -1.37 13.42 5.73
N ARG A 179 -2.68 13.28 5.57
CA ARG A 179 -3.37 13.40 4.30
C ARG A 179 -3.75 14.87 4.06
N PRO A 180 -4.18 15.21 2.83
CA PRO A 180 -4.75 16.53 2.58
C PRO A 180 -5.92 16.84 3.51
N ASN A 181 -6.18 18.13 3.71
CA ASN A 181 -7.32 18.64 4.48
C ASN A 181 -7.27 18.38 6.01
N GLY A 182 -6.11 18.01 6.56
CA GLY A 182 -5.89 17.85 8.01
C GLY A 182 -6.35 16.51 8.58
N ASP A 183 -6.74 15.56 7.72
CA ASP A 183 -6.91 14.15 8.07
C ASP A 183 -5.54 13.51 8.31
N VAL A 184 -5.38 12.74 9.37
CA VAL A 184 -4.09 12.13 9.73
C VAL A 184 -4.33 10.70 10.15
N VAL A 185 -3.58 9.79 9.54
CA VAL A 185 -3.57 8.38 9.92
C VAL A 185 -2.44 8.14 10.90
N LEU A 186 -2.80 7.69 12.09
CA LEU A 186 -1.89 7.16 13.08
C LEU A 186 -1.88 5.65 12.97
N GLY A 187 -0.70 5.06 12.94
CA GLY A 187 -0.55 3.62 13.04
C GLY A 187 0.82 3.23 13.55
N GLY A 188 1.15 1.95 13.57
CA GLY A 188 0.22 0.86 13.36
C GLY A 188 0.75 -0.41 13.98
N THR A 189 -0.02 -1.48 13.82
CA THR A 189 0.40 -2.83 14.20
C THR A 189 0.70 -3.69 12.96
N VAL A 190 1.52 -4.72 13.16
CA VAL A 190 1.89 -5.72 12.15
C VAL A 190 1.70 -7.11 12.75
N GLN A 191 0.47 -7.63 12.67
CA GLN A 191 0.10 -8.92 13.27
C GLN A 191 -0.18 -9.97 12.19
N LYS A 192 0.82 -10.81 11.88
CA LYS A 192 0.68 -11.89 10.89
C LYS A 192 -0.30 -12.95 11.38
N HIS A 193 -1.08 -13.53 10.46
CA HIS A 193 -2.06 -14.60 10.71
C HIS A 193 -3.23 -14.24 11.63
N ASN A 194 -3.38 -12.96 12.01
CA ASN A 194 -4.56 -12.49 12.72
C ASN A 194 -5.68 -12.16 11.72
N TRP A 195 -6.79 -12.88 11.81
CA TRP A 195 -7.93 -12.80 10.88
C TRP A 195 -9.05 -11.86 11.33
N THR A 196 -8.99 -11.27 12.53
CA THR A 196 -10.03 -10.34 12.98
C THR A 196 -9.86 -8.96 12.37
N ALA A 197 -10.91 -8.44 11.74
CA ALA A 197 -11.02 -7.06 11.28
C ALA A 197 -11.64 -6.13 12.35
N GLU A 198 -11.88 -6.64 13.56
CA GLU A 198 -12.40 -5.86 14.67
C GLU A 198 -11.30 -5.05 15.34
N ASN A 199 -11.68 -3.96 16.00
CA ASN A 199 -10.76 -3.16 16.80
C ASN A 199 -10.34 -3.93 18.06
N ASN A 200 -9.11 -3.68 18.51
CA ASN A 200 -8.61 -4.15 19.78
C ASN A 200 -8.16 -2.94 20.61
N ASP A 201 -8.70 -2.79 21.82
CA ASP A 201 -8.45 -1.59 22.64
C ASP A 201 -6.98 -1.46 23.05
N SER A 202 -6.30 -2.57 23.38
CA SER A 202 -4.87 -2.55 23.71
C SER A 202 -4.02 -2.11 22.52
N ASP A 203 -4.35 -2.57 21.31
CA ASP A 203 -3.65 -2.13 20.10
C ASP A 203 -3.89 -0.65 19.80
N VAL A 204 -5.13 -0.17 20.01
CA VAL A 204 -5.48 1.25 19.84
C VAL A 204 -4.68 2.11 20.82
N ASP A 205 -4.68 1.76 22.11
CA ASP A 205 -3.97 2.52 23.14
C ASP A 205 -2.46 2.50 22.89
N GLY A 206 -1.92 1.35 22.47
CA GLY A 206 -0.52 1.20 22.10
C GLY A 206 -0.12 2.09 20.90
N VAL A 207 -0.92 2.09 19.83
CA VAL A 207 -0.72 2.96 18.66
C VAL A 207 -0.79 4.43 19.05
N TRP A 208 -1.79 4.81 19.86
CA TRP A 208 -1.95 6.19 20.33
C TRP A 208 -0.73 6.67 21.10
N GLU A 209 -0.28 5.90 22.10
CA GLU A 209 0.84 6.28 22.94
C GLU A 209 2.16 6.33 22.17
N ARG A 210 2.40 5.39 21.24
CA ARG A 210 3.58 5.46 20.36
C ARG A 210 3.57 6.70 19.47
N CYS A 211 2.44 7.02 18.84
CA CYS A 211 2.33 8.21 18.00
C CYS A 211 2.47 9.51 18.81
N CYS A 212 1.94 9.56 20.03
CA CYS A 212 2.12 10.69 20.93
C CYS A 212 3.58 10.88 21.38
N ARG A 213 4.35 9.79 21.52
CA ARG A 213 5.79 9.88 21.78
C ARG A 213 6.57 10.35 20.56
N LEU A 214 6.24 9.83 19.38
CA LEU A 214 6.89 10.21 18.11
C LEU A 214 6.61 11.68 17.74
N TRP A 215 5.39 12.16 18.03
CA TRP A 215 5.03 13.56 17.82
C TRP A 215 4.03 14.03 18.88
N PRO A 216 4.48 14.77 19.92
CA PRO A 216 3.61 15.19 21.02
C PRO A 216 2.34 15.96 20.63
N GLU A 217 2.35 16.70 19.51
CA GLU A 217 1.18 17.41 18.99
C GLU A 217 0.01 16.47 18.63
N VAL A 218 0.26 15.17 18.45
CA VAL A 218 -0.80 14.15 18.27
C VAL A 218 -1.80 14.17 19.42
N ARG A 219 -1.38 14.48 20.66
CA ARG A 219 -2.27 14.56 21.84
C ARG A 219 -3.38 15.59 21.69
N ASN A 220 -3.17 16.61 20.85
CA ASN A 220 -4.12 17.68 20.59
C ASN A 220 -5.10 17.35 19.44
N SER A 221 -5.03 16.14 18.89
CA SER A 221 -5.84 15.74 17.73
C SER A 221 -7.23 15.27 18.13
N LYS A 222 -8.23 15.57 17.28
CA LYS A 222 -9.58 15.04 17.45
C LYS A 222 -9.66 13.65 16.82
N VAL A 223 -9.97 12.62 17.61
CA VAL A 223 -10.19 11.26 17.08
C VAL A 223 -11.44 11.23 16.21
N ILE A 224 -11.30 10.74 14.97
CA ILE A 224 -12.39 10.55 14.01
C ILE A 224 -12.88 9.11 14.03
N ALA A 225 -11.95 8.14 13.94
CA ALA A 225 -12.28 6.72 13.85
C ALA A 225 -11.14 5.83 14.34
N LYS A 226 -11.48 4.61 14.74
CA LYS A 226 -10.55 3.50 15.04
C LYS A 226 -10.85 2.37 14.08
N MET A 227 -9.84 1.83 13.40
CA MET A 227 -10.05 0.83 12.35
C MET A 227 -8.97 -0.24 12.39
N ALA A 228 -9.37 -1.49 12.13
CA ALA A 228 -8.45 -2.57 11.83
C ALA A 228 -8.65 -3.04 10.39
N GLY A 229 -7.54 -3.28 9.68
CA GLY A 229 -7.53 -3.78 8.30
C GLY A 229 -6.64 -4.99 8.14
N LEU A 230 -6.98 -5.86 7.19
CA LEU A 230 -6.22 -7.07 6.88
C LEU A 230 -5.47 -6.90 5.58
N ARG A 231 -4.14 -6.73 5.65
CA ARG A 231 -3.31 -6.63 4.46
C ARG A 231 -3.15 -8.02 3.81
N PRO A 232 -3.23 -8.15 2.48
CA PRO A 232 -3.15 -9.43 1.77
C PRO A 232 -1.71 -9.93 1.65
N GLY A 233 -1.15 -10.46 2.74
CA GLY A 233 0.17 -11.09 2.76
C GLY A 233 0.18 -12.40 1.99
N ARG A 234 1.30 -12.70 1.34
CA ARG A 234 1.55 -13.96 0.63
C ARG A 234 3.01 -14.37 0.78
N THR A 235 3.26 -15.65 1.06
CA THR A 235 4.63 -16.18 1.00
C THR A 235 5.12 -16.08 -0.45
N GLY A 236 6.27 -15.44 -0.67
CA GLY A 236 6.79 -15.19 -2.03
C GLY A 236 6.36 -13.86 -2.65
N GLY A 237 5.66 -12.98 -1.92
CA GLY A 237 5.34 -11.61 -2.38
C GLY A 237 4.15 -11.55 -3.34
N VAL A 238 4.09 -10.57 -4.24
CA VAL A 238 2.97 -10.43 -5.20
C VAL A 238 2.94 -11.64 -6.14
N ARG A 239 1.76 -12.19 -6.42
CA ARG A 239 1.55 -13.13 -7.54
C ARG A 239 0.96 -12.36 -8.70
N LEU A 240 1.77 -12.15 -9.73
CA LEU A 240 1.37 -11.53 -10.99
C LEU A 240 1.84 -12.41 -12.14
N GLU A 241 0.93 -13.17 -12.73
CA GLU A 241 1.22 -14.13 -13.80
C GLU A 241 -0.05 -14.61 -14.50
N VAL A 242 0.10 -15.16 -15.71
CA VAL A 242 -0.98 -15.89 -16.40
C VAL A 242 -1.03 -17.31 -15.85
N GLN A 243 -2.21 -17.79 -15.47
CA GLN A 243 -2.42 -19.19 -15.11
C GLN A 243 -2.13 -20.09 -16.32
N ALA A 244 -1.43 -21.20 -16.08
CA ALA A 244 -0.98 -22.08 -17.16
C ALA A 244 -2.13 -22.68 -17.99
N ALA A 245 -3.23 -23.05 -17.32
CA ALA A 245 -4.44 -23.54 -17.96
C ALA A 245 -5.55 -22.47 -17.93
N PRO A 246 -6.40 -22.39 -18.97
CA PRO A 246 -7.63 -21.59 -18.91
C PRO A 246 -8.56 -22.04 -17.79
N THR A 247 -9.53 -21.19 -17.45
CA THR A 247 -10.64 -21.59 -16.57
C THR A 247 -11.47 -22.71 -17.19
N LYS A 248 -12.31 -23.38 -16.40
CA LYS A 248 -13.25 -24.40 -16.93
C LYS A 248 -14.16 -23.88 -18.05
N ARG A 249 -14.45 -22.57 -18.07
CA ARG A 249 -15.23 -21.89 -19.13
C ARG A 249 -14.38 -21.35 -20.29
N GLY A 250 -13.07 -21.60 -20.28
CA GLY A 250 -12.15 -21.25 -21.36
C GLY A 250 -11.51 -19.86 -21.26
N ALA A 251 -11.72 -19.13 -20.16
CA ALA A 251 -11.14 -17.80 -19.98
C ALA A 251 -9.63 -17.89 -19.74
N VAL A 252 -8.87 -16.95 -20.30
CA VAL A 252 -7.49 -16.70 -19.88
C VAL A 252 -7.54 -16.07 -18.49
N LEU A 253 -6.83 -16.64 -17.52
CA LEU A 253 -6.82 -16.16 -16.14
C LEU A 253 -5.47 -15.52 -15.80
N ILE A 254 -5.48 -14.25 -15.42
CA ILE A 254 -4.32 -13.52 -14.91
C ILE A 254 -4.51 -13.29 -13.41
N HIS A 255 -3.54 -13.67 -12.60
CA HIS A 255 -3.52 -13.36 -11.17
C HIS A 255 -2.82 -12.02 -10.93
N ASN A 256 -3.34 -11.23 -10.00
CA ASN A 256 -2.71 -10.01 -9.50
C ASN A 256 -3.12 -9.75 -8.04
N TYR A 257 -2.49 -10.46 -7.10
CA TYR A 257 -2.82 -10.38 -5.66
C TYR A 257 -1.59 -10.64 -4.78
N GLY A 258 -1.75 -10.56 -3.45
CA GLY A 258 -0.64 -10.79 -2.51
C GLY A 258 0.23 -9.56 -2.23
N HIS A 259 -0.35 -8.37 -2.32
CA HIS A 259 0.35 -7.09 -2.23
C HIS A 259 0.83 -6.71 -0.81
N GLY A 260 0.47 -7.46 0.23
CA GLY A 260 0.81 -7.13 1.60
C GLY A 260 0.44 -5.68 1.96
N GLY A 261 1.36 -4.96 2.61
CA GLY A 261 1.20 -3.53 2.91
C GLY A 261 1.50 -2.58 1.76
N SER A 262 1.84 -3.10 0.57
CA SER A 262 2.43 -2.34 -0.53
C SER A 262 1.48 -2.11 -1.70
N GLY A 263 0.18 -2.42 -1.55
CA GLY A 263 -0.81 -2.33 -2.63
C GLY A 263 -0.82 -0.97 -3.32
N HIS A 264 -0.99 0.12 -2.55
CA HIS A 264 -0.97 1.49 -3.07
C HIS A 264 0.34 1.90 -3.73
N THR A 265 1.45 1.29 -3.35
CA THR A 265 2.77 1.64 -3.85
C THR A 265 3.14 0.87 -5.12
N LEU A 266 2.49 -0.28 -5.38
CA LEU A 266 2.75 -1.13 -6.53
C LEU A 266 1.62 -1.13 -7.57
N HIS A 267 0.44 -0.61 -7.23
CA HIS A 267 -0.81 -0.87 -7.97
C HIS A 267 -0.74 -0.56 -9.46
N TRP A 268 -0.23 0.61 -9.85
CA TRP A 268 -0.24 1.04 -11.24
C TRP A 268 0.77 0.26 -12.08
N GLY A 269 1.96 0.02 -11.53
CA GLY A 269 2.97 -0.83 -12.16
C GLY A 269 2.50 -2.26 -12.35
N CYS A 270 1.84 -2.85 -11.35
CA CYS A 270 1.19 -4.15 -11.48
C CYS A 270 0.09 -4.12 -12.57
N ALA A 271 -0.74 -3.07 -12.61
CA ALA A 271 -1.79 -2.94 -13.61
C ALA A 271 -1.23 -2.85 -15.04
N GLN A 272 -0.12 -2.14 -15.25
CA GLN A 272 0.57 -2.08 -16.55
C GLN A 272 1.06 -3.47 -16.98
N GLU A 273 1.65 -4.25 -16.07
CA GLU A 273 2.09 -5.60 -16.41
C GLU A 273 0.92 -6.54 -16.71
N VAL A 274 -0.23 -6.40 -16.03
CA VAL A 274 -1.46 -7.13 -16.38
C VAL A 274 -1.87 -6.82 -17.83
N VAL A 275 -1.82 -5.55 -18.24
CA VAL A 275 -2.13 -5.13 -19.62
C VAL A 275 -1.12 -5.73 -20.62
N GLU A 276 0.17 -5.74 -20.29
CA GLU A 276 1.20 -6.37 -21.13
C GLU A 276 0.94 -7.87 -21.33
N LEU A 277 0.65 -8.59 -20.24
CA LEU A 277 0.31 -10.02 -20.29
C LEU A 277 -0.97 -10.29 -21.08
N ALA A 278 -2.00 -9.45 -20.92
CA ALA A 278 -3.23 -9.56 -21.69
C ALA A 278 -2.99 -9.37 -23.19
N LYS A 279 -2.21 -8.36 -23.59
CA LYS A 279 -1.87 -8.09 -25.00
C LYS A 279 -1.08 -9.22 -25.66
N GLN A 280 -0.21 -9.90 -24.91
CA GLN A 280 0.52 -11.07 -25.42
C GLN A 280 -0.41 -12.24 -25.76
N ARG A 281 -1.55 -12.37 -25.05
CA ARG A 281 -2.56 -13.42 -25.29
C ARG A 281 -3.64 -13.00 -26.27
N PHE A 282 -3.90 -11.70 -26.38
CA PHE A 282 -4.91 -11.12 -27.26
C PHE A 282 -4.30 -9.97 -28.08
N PRO A 283 -3.58 -10.27 -29.18
CA PRO A 283 -2.84 -9.27 -29.96
C PRO A 283 -3.73 -8.28 -30.73
N VAL A 284 -5.04 -8.53 -30.84
CA VAL A 284 -5.99 -7.69 -31.60
C VAL A 284 -7.23 -7.37 -30.78
N GLY A 285 -7.50 -6.07 -30.59
CA GLY A 285 -8.82 -5.49 -30.35
C GLY A 285 -9.75 -6.23 -29.39
N LEU A 286 -9.35 -6.39 -28.13
CA LEU A 286 -10.32 -6.71 -27.07
C LEU A 286 -11.27 -5.54 -26.91
N THR A 287 -12.50 -5.68 -27.38
CA THR A 287 -13.61 -4.83 -26.97
C THR A 287 -14.30 -5.47 -25.76
N SER A 288 -14.69 -4.64 -24.79
CA SER A 288 -15.60 -5.07 -23.74
C SER A 288 -16.86 -5.67 -24.41
N LYS A 289 -17.28 -6.86 -23.96
CA LYS A 289 -18.58 -7.45 -24.36
C LYS A 289 -19.77 -6.78 -23.64
N LEU A 290 -19.48 -5.83 -22.75
CA LEU A 290 -20.43 -5.00 -22.01
C LEU A 290 -20.46 -3.60 -22.62
#